data_AF-A0AAV6UM87-F1
#
_entry.id   AF-A0AAV6UM87-F1
#
_cell.length_a   1.000
_cell.length_b   1.000
_cell.length_c   1.000
_cell.angle_alpha   90.00
_cell.angle_beta   90.00
_cell.angle_gamma   90.00
#
_symmetry.space_group_name_H-M   'P 1'
#
loop_
_entity.id
_entity.type
_entity.pdbx_description
1 polymer ?
#
loop_
_entity_poly.entity_id
_entity_poly.type
_entity_poly.pdbx_seq_one_letter_code
_entity_poly.pdbx_strand_id
1 'polypeptide(L)' 'MYHIVSFPATEDSEEEVEIIHNLWVLPDRKSCYFPPFLRGQHKKALKTAMKPDPKSWKVYNMRIIHTLGKKSKKASIRS' A
#
# COMPACT_ATOMS: atom_id res chain seq x y z
N MET A 1 7.28 -5.74 -2.29
CA MET A 1 7.58 -4.64 -1.34
C MET A 1 6.24 -4.09 -0.90
N TYR A 2 6.05 -3.89 0.40
CA TYR A 2 4.78 -3.45 0.97
C TYR A 2 4.95 -2.12 1.67
N HIS A 3 3.86 -1.40 1.89
CA HIS A 3 3.82 -0.16 2.66
C HIS A 3 2.75 -0.27 3.74
N ILE A 4 3.07 0.23 4.93
CA ILE A 4 2.10 0.54 5.97
C ILE A 4 1.65 1.97 5.70
N VAL A 5 0.36 2.16 5.52
CA VAL A 5 -0.24 3.45 5.14
C VAL A 5 -1.37 3.79 6.10
N SER A 6 -1.58 5.08 6.38
CA SER A 6 -2.84 5.55 6.96
C SER A 6 -3.72 6.20 5.92
N PHE A 7 -5.01 5.92 6.01
CA PHE A 7 -6.07 6.62 5.31
C PHE A 7 -6.62 7.71 6.23
N PRO A 8 -6.65 8.97 5.78
CA PRO A 8 -7.13 10.06 6.63
C PRO A 8 -8.59 9.82 7.01
N ALA A 9 -8.90 10.14 8.27
CA ALA A 9 -10.27 10.15 8.78
C ALA A 9 -11.16 11.04 7.89
N THR A 10 -12.37 10.57 7.62
CA THR A 10 -13.43 11.39 7.02
C THR A 10 -14.42 11.78 8.13
N GLU A 11 -15.37 12.68 7.86
CA GLU A 11 -16.38 13.09 8.86
C GLU A 11 -17.13 11.88 9.46
N ASP A 12 -17.21 10.77 8.72
CA ASP A 12 -17.91 9.54 9.10
C ASP A 12 -16.97 8.34 9.38
N SER A 13 -15.65 8.51 9.39
CA SER A 13 -14.70 7.39 9.58
C SER A 13 -13.46 7.77 10.37
N GLU A 14 -13.01 6.87 11.24
CA GLU A 14 -11.74 7.01 11.96
C GLU A 14 -10.52 6.87 11.02
N GLU A 15 -9.35 7.27 11.51
CA GLU A 15 -8.09 7.05 10.78
C GLU A 15 -7.78 5.54 10.78
N GLU A 16 -7.73 4.94 9.58
CA GLU A 16 -7.45 3.52 9.42
C GLU A 16 -6.02 3.29 8.94
N VAL A 17 -5.32 2.33 9.56
CA VAL A 17 -3.97 1.91 9.16
C VAL A 17 -4.04 0.56 8.47
N GLU A 18 -3.48 0.48 7.26
CA GLU A 18 -3.54 -0.71 6.42
C GLU A 18 -2.19 -1.03 5.76
N ILE A 19 -2.05 -2.27 5.29
CA ILE A 19 -0.88 -2.72 4.55
C ILE A 19 -1.24 -2.86 3.08
N ILE A 20 -0.51 -2.17 2.20
CA ILE A 20 -0.71 -2.25 0.75
C ILE A 20 0.53 -2.71 0.01
N HIS A 21 0.36 -3.24 -1.20
CA HIS A 21 1.48 -3.59 -2.07
C HIS A 21 2.01 -2.34 -2.80
N ASN A 22 3.32 -2.26 -3.04
CA ASN A 22 3.93 -1.12 -3.76
C ASN A 22 3.35 -0.89 -5.16
N LEU A 23 2.83 -1.94 -5.81
CA LEU A 23 2.21 -1.82 -7.13
C LEU A 23 0.88 -1.05 -7.10
N TRP A 24 0.30 -0.85 -5.93
CA TRP A 24 -0.97 -0.16 -5.76
C TRP A 24 -0.77 1.34 -5.53
N VAL A 25 0.46 1.74 -5.21
CA VAL A 25 0.83 3.14 -4.98
C VAL A 25 0.92 3.88 -6.32
N LEU A 26 0.27 5.03 -6.40
CA LEU A 26 0.36 5.90 -7.56
C LEU A 26 1.73 6.61 -7.62
N PRO A 27 2.13 7.13 -8.80
CA PRO A 27 3.42 7.83 -8.95
C PRO A 27 3.64 9.01 -8.00
N ASP A 28 2.55 9.65 -7.55
CA ASP A 28 2.57 10.75 -6.58
C ASP A 28 2.96 10.35 -5.15
N ARG A 29 2.94 9.05 -4.84
CA ARG A 29 3.17 8.45 -3.50
C ARG A 29 2.28 9.00 -2.39
N LYS A 30 1.18 9.67 -2.74
CA LYS A 30 0.18 10.21 -1.83
C LYS A 30 -1.17 9.54 -1.99
N SER A 31 -1.34 8.79 -3.07
CA SER A 31 -2.58 8.07 -3.34
C SER A 31 -2.29 6.64 -3.77
N CYS A 32 -3.27 5.75 -3.58
CA CYS A 32 -3.18 4.37 -4.03
C CYS A 32 -4.50 3.89 -4.62
N TYR A 33 -4.42 2.89 -5.51
CA TYR A 33 -5.58 2.08 -5.85
C TYR A 33 -5.86 1.11 -4.70
N PHE A 34 -7.07 1.15 -4.15
CA PHE A 34 -7.52 0.19 -3.16
C PHE A 34 -8.67 -0.66 -3.74
N PRO A 35 -8.56 -1.99 -3.65
CA PRO A 35 -9.56 -2.91 -4.19
C PRO A 35 -10.83 -2.96 -3.32
N PRO A 36 -12.01 -3.23 -3.91
CA PRO A 36 -13.28 -3.38 -3.17
C PRO A 36 -13.39 -4.77 -2.51
N PHE A 37 -12.35 -5.20 -1.79
CA PHE A 37 -12.34 -6.54 -1.20
C PHE A 37 -13.16 -6.62 0.08
N LEU A 38 -14.03 -7.62 0.14
CA LEU A 38 -14.61 -8.10 1.39
C LEU A 38 -13.51 -8.77 2.24
N ARG A 39 -13.72 -8.80 3.57
CA ARG A 39 -12.77 -9.36 4.56
C ARG A 39 -12.20 -10.71 4.08
N GLY A 40 -10.87 -10.81 4.01
CA GLY A 40 -10.14 -12.03 3.67
C GLY A 40 -9.51 -12.06 2.27
N GLN A 41 -10.14 -11.46 1.25
CA GLN A 41 -9.58 -11.41 -0.11
C GLN A 41 -8.36 -10.49 -0.21
N HIS A 42 -8.32 -9.45 0.64
CA HIS A 42 -7.20 -8.50 0.71
C HIS A 42 -5.85 -9.19 0.96
N LYS A 43 -5.79 -10.13 1.91
CA LYS A 43 -4.56 -10.89 2.22
C LYS A 43 -4.07 -11.72 1.03
N LYS A 44 -4.99 -12.29 0.26
CA LYS A 44 -4.64 -13.09 -0.94
C LYS A 44 -4.09 -12.18 -2.03
N ALA A 45 -4.74 -11.06 -2.31
CA ALA A 45 -4.30 -10.11 -3.33
C ALA A 45 -2.93 -9.49 -3.01
N LEU A 46 -2.66 -9.19 -1.73
CA LEU A 46 -1.34 -8.77 -1.25
C LEU A 46 -0.28 -9.85 -1.53
N LYS A 47 -0.55 -11.11 -1.17
CA LYS A 47 0.38 -12.24 -1.36
C LYS A 47 0.67 -12.52 -2.83
N THR A 48 -0.33 -12.41 -3.71
CA THR A 48 -0.17 -12.66 -5.14
C THR A 48 0.31 -11.45 -5.93
N ALA A 49 0.62 -10.33 -5.26
CA ALA A 49 1.02 -9.08 -5.90
C ALA A 49 0.07 -8.67 -7.04
N MET A 50 -1.24 -8.75 -6.78
CA MET A 50 -2.27 -8.42 -7.79
C MET A 50 -2.04 -7.01 -8.35
N LYS A 51 -2.14 -6.83 -9.66
CA LYS A 51 -2.03 -5.50 -10.27
C LYS A 51 -3.34 -4.72 -10.05
N PRO A 52 -3.27 -3.41 -9.82
CA PRO A 52 -4.47 -2.59 -9.71
C PRO A 52 -5.22 -2.58 -11.04
N ASP A 53 -6.55 -2.63 -10.97
CA ASP A 53 -7.45 -2.47 -12.12
C ASP A 53 -8.13 -1.10 -12.03
N PRO A 54 -7.77 -0.13 -12.91
CA PRO A 54 -8.32 1.22 -12.88
C PRO A 54 -9.84 1.28 -13.09
N LYS A 55 -10.48 0.22 -13.63
CA LYS A 55 -11.93 0.20 -13.87
C LYS A 55 -12.72 -0.18 -12.62
N SER A 56 -12.15 -1.00 -11.73
CA SER A 56 -12.86 -1.57 -10.58
C SER A 56 -12.29 -1.12 -9.23
N TRP A 57 -11.04 -0.67 -9.18
CA TRP A 57 -10.39 -0.21 -7.95
C TRP A 57 -10.57 1.30 -7.81
N LYS A 58 -10.86 1.74 -6.59
CA LYS A 58 -11.01 3.16 -6.27
C LYS A 58 -9.66 3.74 -5.85
N VAL A 59 -9.46 5.02 -6.10
CA VAL A 59 -8.28 5.75 -5.64
C VAL A 59 -8.58 6.35 -4.27
N TYR A 60 -7.65 6.15 -3.33
CA TYR A 60 -7.72 6.70 -1.99
C TYR A 60 -6.47 7.52 -1.71
N ASN A 61 -6.66 8.65 -1.03
CA ASN A 61 -5.57 9.41 -0.48
C ASN A 61 -5.03 8.69 0.75
N MET A 62 -3.72 8.66 0.88
CA MET A 62 -3.06 7.93 1.96
C MET A 62 -1.75 8.62 2.36
N ARG A 63 -1.27 8.28 3.54
CA ARG A 63 0.08 8.64 4.00
C ARG A 63 0.89 7.39 4.22
N ILE A 64 2.04 7.28 3.56
CA ILE A 64 2.98 6.18 3.81
C ILE A 64 3.66 6.42 5.17
N ILE A 65 3.40 5.54 6.13
CA ILE A 65 4.02 5.55 7.46
C ILE A 65 5.35 4.81 7.40
N HIS A 66 5.38 3.63 6.76
CA HIS A 66 6.56 2.79 6.72
C HIS A 66 6.62 1.93 5.46
N THR A 67 7.81 1.74 4.90
CA THR A 67 8.04 0.85 3.76
C THR A 67 8.69 -0.45 4.20
N LEU A 68 8.00 -1.56 3.96
CA LEU A 68 8.47 -2.93 4.21
C LEU A 68 9.12 -3.50 2.95
N GLY A 69 10.46 -3.46 2.92
CA GLY A 69 11.27 -4.06 1.87
C GLY A 69 12.55 -4.67 2.43
N LYS A 70 13.10 -5.69 1.75
CA LYS A 70 14.45 -6.18 2.05
C LYS A 70 15.41 -4.98 1.89
N LYS A 71 15.99 -4.51 2.99
CA LYS A 71 17.19 -3.69 2.92
C LYS A 71 18.23 -4.56 2.23
N SER A 72 18.48 -4.32 0.94
CA SER A 72 19.77 -4.67 0.36
C SER A 72 20.80 -3.79 1.06
N LYS A 73 21.29 -4.21 2.23
CA LYS A 73 22.53 -3.68 2.78
C LYS A 73 23.62 -4.10 1.79
N LYS A 74 23.90 -3.28 0.77
CA LYS A 74 25.27 -3.17 0.28
C LYS A 74 26.02 -2.46 1.39
N ALA A 75 26.51 -3.22 2.37
CA ALA A 75 27.65 -2.79 3.13
C ALA A 75 28.81 -2.73 2.14
N SER A 76 29.10 -1.54 1.63
CA SER A 76 30.36 -1.28 0.95
C SER A 76 31.43 -1.38 2.02
N ILE A 77 32.12 -2.51 2.08
CA ILE A 77 33.43 -2.60 2.73
C ILE A 77 34.32 -1.64 1.93
N ARG A 78 34.66 -0.49 2.52
CA ARG A 78 35.85 0.25 2.08
C ARG A 78 37.02 -0.36 2.83
N SER A 79 37.93 -0.89 2.02
CA SER A 79 39.27 -1.37 2.34
C SER A 79 40.11 -0.31 3.04
#